data_AF-A0A7X9L0X7-F1
#
_entry.id   AF-A0A7X9L0X7-F1
#
_cell.length_a   1.000
_cell.length_b   1.000
_cell.length_c   1.000
_cell.angle_alpha   90.00
_cell.angle_beta   90.00
_cell.angle_gamma   90.00
#
_symmetry.space_group_name_H-M   'P 1'
#
loop_
_entity.id
_entity.type
_entity.pdbx_description
1 polymer ?
#
loop_
_entity_poly.entity_id
_entity_poly.type
_entity_poly.pdbx_seq_one_letter_code
_entity_poly.pdbx_strand_id
1 'polypeptide(L)'
;MGDNIISFNSFNKEEHLAKLTEYSKELFKKAHEGDLKTKREVCNELKGLLVNNNIDITYTYALCLALLCKDQDALNCIKTIRELRDIYNSNKDYFVEPYVTALYYLSLKQDLKPCKNTIGKIKNLLEQHPKHPSTISTYSRALFTLYLKEKLNDKPATLSLLQNMHDSYPKNETVAEQYARALTIFTYTQNDESHAKTYDILKGLNRLHPGNREIASCFLYALGFNKKE
;
A
#
# COMPACT_ATOMS: atom_id res chain seq x y z
N MET A 1 -21.79 -53.04 -3.71
CA MET A 1 -20.65 -52.65 -4.56
C MET A 1 -20.96 -51.29 -5.14
N GLY A 2 -20.42 -50.23 -4.56
CA GLY A 2 -20.66 -48.86 -5.00
C GLY A 2 -20.16 -47.98 -3.87
N ASP A 3 -18.94 -47.45 -4.03
CA ASP A 3 -18.36 -46.29 -3.32
C ASP A 3 -16.84 -46.21 -3.57
N ASN A 4 -16.39 -46.12 -4.83
CA ASN A 4 -14.95 -45.89 -5.08
C ASN A 4 -14.58 -45.13 -6.36
N ILE A 5 -15.53 -44.53 -7.08
CA ILE A 5 -15.23 -43.77 -8.31
C ILE A 5 -15.10 -42.25 -8.03
N ILE A 6 -15.57 -41.78 -6.87
CA ILE A 6 -15.61 -40.33 -6.56
C ILE A 6 -14.24 -39.79 -6.09
N SER A 7 -13.37 -40.61 -5.48
CA SER A 7 -12.10 -40.11 -4.90
C SER A 7 -10.96 -39.88 -5.91
N PHE A 8 -10.93 -40.62 -7.04
CA PHE A 8 -9.83 -40.51 -8.00
C PHE A 8 -9.96 -39.27 -8.90
N ASN A 9 -11.20 -38.90 -9.27
CA ASN A 9 -11.46 -37.70 -10.08
C ASN A 9 -11.37 -36.39 -9.27
N SER A 10 -11.66 -36.41 -7.97
CA SER A 10 -11.47 -35.25 -7.09
C SER A 10 -9.99 -34.96 -6.83
N PHE A 11 -9.19 -36.02 -6.59
CA PHE A 11 -7.75 -35.91 -6.34
C PHE A 11 -7.00 -35.28 -7.52
N ASN A 12 -7.33 -35.69 -8.76
CA ASN A 12 -6.70 -35.14 -9.96
C ASN A 12 -7.08 -33.67 -10.23
N LYS A 13 -8.29 -33.26 -9.82
CA LYS A 13 -8.74 -31.85 -9.92
C LYS A 13 -8.01 -30.95 -8.93
N GLU A 14 -7.84 -31.40 -7.68
CA GLU A 14 -7.10 -30.64 -6.66
C GLU A 14 -5.63 -30.48 -7.04
N GLU A 15 -4.99 -31.55 -7.53
CA GLU A 15 -3.60 -31.50 -8.01
C GLU A 15 -3.45 -30.54 -9.19
N HIS A 16 -4.39 -30.56 -10.13
CA HIS A 16 -4.40 -29.63 -11.26
C HIS A 16 -4.56 -28.17 -10.81
N LEU A 17 -5.49 -27.89 -9.89
CA LEU A 17 -5.68 -26.54 -9.33
C LEU A 17 -4.44 -26.07 -8.57
N ALA A 18 -3.77 -26.94 -7.82
CA ALA A 18 -2.52 -26.62 -7.13
C ALA A 18 -1.42 -26.22 -8.12
N LYS A 19 -1.26 -26.96 -9.22
CA LYS A 19 -0.31 -26.62 -10.29
C LYS A 19 -0.63 -25.26 -10.93
N LEU A 20 -1.91 -24.97 -11.17
CA LEU A 20 -2.34 -23.67 -11.71
C LEU A 20 -2.11 -22.52 -10.72
N THR A 21 -2.37 -22.73 -9.43
CA THR A 21 -2.06 -21.75 -8.39
C THR A 21 -0.57 -21.46 -8.36
N GLU A 22 0.29 -22.48 -8.41
CA GLU A 22 1.74 -22.27 -8.42
C GLU A 22 2.22 -21.56 -9.69
N TYR A 23 1.70 -21.97 -10.85
CA TYR A 23 1.96 -21.28 -12.11
C TYR A 23 1.58 -19.80 -12.06
N SER A 24 0.44 -19.46 -11.45
CA SER A 24 0.00 -18.07 -11.31
C SER A 24 1.00 -17.23 -10.51
N LYS A 25 1.60 -17.80 -9.45
CA LYS A 25 2.59 -17.10 -8.62
C LYS A 25 3.88 -16.84 -9.40
N GLU A 26 4.34 -17.81 -10.18
CA GLU A 26 5.52 -17.64 -11.05
C GLU A 26 5.28 -16.57 -12.12
N LEU A 27 4.08 -16.56 -12.72
CA LEU A 27 3.68 -15.47 -13.62
C LEU A 27 3.73 -14.11 -12.92
N PHE A 28 3.19 -14.00 -11.70
CA PHE A 28 3.23 -12.75 -10.95
C PHE A 28 4.65 -12.31 -10.59
N LYS A 29 5.53 -13.23 -10.22
CA LYS A 29 6.95 -12.93 -10.02
C LYS A 29 7.59 -12.35 -11.28
N LYS A 30 7.32 -12.96 -12.44
CA LYS A 30 7.75 -12.43 -13.74
C LYS A 30 7.21 -11.02 -14.01
N ALA A 31 5.96 -10.73 -13.66
CA ALA A 31 5.40 -9.38 -13.77
C ALA A 31 6.08 -8.38 -12.83
N HIS A 32 6.41 -8.81 -11.60
CA HIS A 32 7.07 -7.96 -10.61
C HIS A 32 8.45 -7.48 -11.07
N GLU A 33 9.21 -8.37 -11.70
CA GLU A 33 10.56 -8.10 -12.21
C GLU A 33 10.56 -7.50 -13.63
N GLY A 34 9.49 -7.71 -14.39
CA GLY A 34 9.37 -7.29 -15.78
C GLY A 34 8.99 -5.82 -15.98
N ASP A 35 9.03 -5.37 -17.24
CA ASP A 35 8.59 -4.04 -17.65
C ASP A 35 7.05 -3.95 -17.77
N LEU A 36 6.54 -2.77 -18.18
CA LEU A 36 5.10 -2.55 -18.34
C LEU A 36 4.46 -3.51 -19.36
N LYS A 37 5.19 -3.87 -20.43
CA LYS A 37 4.70 -4.83 -21.43
C LYS A 37 4.53 -6.21 -20.81
N THR A 38 5.55 -6.68 -20.09
CA THR A 38 5.53 -7.96 -19.38
C THR A 38 4.38 -8.02 -18.36
N LYS A 39 4.17 -6.94 -17.60
CA LYS A 39 3.04 -6.84 -16.65
C LYS A 39 1.69 -7.01 -17.34
N ARG A 40 1.49 -6.38 -18.50
CA ARG A 40 0.24 -6.50 -19.28
C ARG A 40 0.02 -7.92 -19.80
N GLU A 41 1.06 -8.53 -20.34
CA GLU A 41 1.00 -9.91 -20.84
C GLU A 41 0.63 -10.88 -19.72
N VAL A 42 1.32 -10.78 -18.58
CA VAL A 42 1.02 -11.60 -17.41
C VAL A 42 -0.41 -11.36 -16.89
N CYS A 43 -0.86 -10.11 -16.77
CA CYS A 43 -2.22 -9.85 -16.32
C CYS A 43 -3.27 -10.47 -17.28
N ASN A 44 -3.06 -10.38 -18.59
CA ASN A 44 -3.95 -11.02 -19.57
C ASN A 44 -3.95 -12.55 -19.43
N GLU A 45 -2.78 -13.14 -19.19
CA GLU A 45 -2.66 -14.58 -18.99
C GLU A 45 -3.36 -15.05 -17.71
N LEU A 46 -3.12 -14.36 -16.58
CA LEU A 46 -3.80 -14.61 -15.31
C LEU A 46 -5.32 -14.46 -15.44
N LYS A 47 -5.80 -13.47 -16.22
CA LYS A 47 -7.22 -13.30 -16.52
C LYS A 47 -7.80 -14.53 -17.24
N GLY A 48 -7.05 -15.11 -18.17
CA GLY A 48 -7.42 -16.36 -18.85
C GLY A 48 -7.57 -17.54 -17.89
N LEU A 49 -6.79 -17.57 -16.80
CA LEU A 49 -6.85 -18.64 -15.79
C LEU A 49 -8.05 -18.54 -14.84
N LEU A 50 -8.79 -17.42 -14.83
CA LEU A 50 -9.94 -17.22 -13.94
C LEU A 50 -11.11 -18.18 -14.23
N VAL A 51 -11.16 -18.81 -15.40
CA VAL A 51 -12.16 -19.85 -15.74
C VAL A 51 -12.19 -21.03 -14.76
N ASN A 52 -11.14 -21.19 -13.96
CA ASN A 52 -11.04 -22.22 -12.94
C ASN A 52 -11.74 -21.86 -11.61
N ASN A 53 -12.30 -20.64 -11.49
CA ASN A 53 -12.95 -20.12 -10.28
C ASN A 53 -12.10 -20.30 -9.00
N ASN A 54 -10.79 -20.20 -9.16
CA ASN A 54 -9.83 -20.35 -8.07
C ASN A 54 -9.55 -18.98 -7.45
N ILE A 55 -9.84 -18.85 -6.15
CA ILE A 55 -9.72 -17.58 -5.43
C ILE A 55 -8.26 -17.11 -5.31
N ASP A 56 -7.31 -18.03 -5.19
CA ASP A 56 -5.87 -17.70 -5.11
C ASP A 56 -5.36 -17.16 -6.46
N ILE A 57 -5.79 -17.75 -7.57
CA ILE A 57 -5.48 -17.23 -8.91
C ILE A 57 -6.11 -15.84 -9.10
N THR A 58 -7.34 -15.65 -8.61
CA THR A 58 -8.02 -14.34 -8.63
C THR A 58 -7.25 -13.30 -7.80
N TYR A 59 -6.68 -13.71 -6.67
CA TYR A 59 -5.83 -12.85 -5.84
C TYR A 59 -4.55 -12.46 -6.56
N THR A 60 -3.88 -13.43 -7.17
CA THR A 60 -2.66 -13.18 -7.95
C THR A 60 -2.95 -12.28 -9.15
N TYR A 61 -4.09 -12.45 -9.81
CA TYR A 61 -4.56 -11.53 -10.86
C TYR A 61 -4.80 -10.11 -10.31
N ALA A 62 -5.47 -9.98 -9.17
CA ALA A 62 -5.70 -8.70 -8.52
C ALA A 62 -4.38 -7.99 -8.15
N LEU A 63 -3.40 -8.73 -7.62
CA LEU A 63 -2.05 -8.20 -7.36
C LEU A 63 -1.37 -7.74 -8.66
N CYS A 64 -1.50 -8.50 -9.75
CA CYS A 64 -0.98 -8.09 -11.06
C CYS A 64 -1.61 -6.76 -11.51
N LEU A 65 -2.92 -6.60 -11.38
CA LEU A 65 -3.61 -5.35 -11.72
C LEU A 65 -3.12 -4.17 -10.86
N ALA A 66 -2.92 -4.38 -9.56
CA ALA A 66 -2.37 -3.36 -8.68
C ALA A 66 -0.94 -2.97 -9.07
N LEU A 67 -0.10 -3.97 -9.39
CA LEU A 67 1.25 -3.76 -9.88
C LEU A 67 1.27 -3.06 -11.25
N LEU A 68 0.34 -3.36 -12.15
CA LEU A 68 0.20 -2.67 -13.43
C LEU A 68 -0.05 -1.16 -13.24
N CYS A 69 -0.88 -0.82 -12.24
CA CYS A 69 -1.13 0.56 -11.79
C CYS A 69 0.13 1.30 -11.31
N LYS A 70 1.17 0.58 -10.85
CA LYS A 70 2.45 1.20 -10.45
C LYS A 70 3.11 1.92 -11.62
N ASP A 71 3.12 1.29 -12.80
CA ASP A 71 3.95 1.73 -13.93
C ASP A 71 3.16 2.40 -15.07
N GLN A 72 1.85 2.15 -15.18
CA GLN A 72 1.02 2.79 -16.20
C GLN A 72 0.59 4.21 -15.80
N ASP A 73 0.13 5.00 -16.77
CA ASP A 73 -0.42 6.33 -16.52
C ASP A 73 -1.72 6.31 -15.68
N ALA A 74 -2.12 7.48 -15.18
CA ALA A 74 -3.30 7.63 -14.33
C ALA A 74 -4.61 7.19 -15.02
N LEU A 75 -4.77 7.44 -16.33
CA LEU A 75 -6.00 7.13 -17.06
C LEU A 75 -6.18 5.61 -17.18
N ASN A 76 -5.11 4.90 -17.55
CA ASN A 76 -5.11 3.45 -17.62
C ASN A 76 -5.24 2.82 -16.22
N CYS A 77 -4.61 3.41 -15.20
CA CYS A 77 -4.80 2.95 -13.83
C CYS A 77 -6.25 3.10 -13.33
N ILE A 78 -6.96 4.17 -13.71
CA ILE A 78 -8.39 4.30 -13.40
C ILE A 78 -9.21 3.16 -14.04
N LYS A 79 -8.90 2.75 -15.27
CA LYS A 79 -9.58 1.61 -15.93
C LYS A 79 -9.31 0.31 -15.19
N THR A 80 -8.05 0.04 -14.86
CA THR A 80 -7.64 -1.13 -14.07
C THR A 80 -8.31 -1.17 -12.70
N ILE A 81 -8.42 -0.03 -12.01
CA ILE A 81 -9.08 0.07 -10.70
C ILE A 81 -10.58 -0.23 -10.79
N ARG A 82 -11.26 0.06 -11.92
CA ARG A 82 -12.67 -0.31 -12.10
C ARG A 82 -12.83 -1.83 -12.08
N GLU A 83 -11.95 -2.55 -12.79
CA GLU A 83 -11.94 -4.01 -12.78
C GLU A 83 -11.59 -4.57 -11.39
N LEU A 84 -10.55 -4.03 -10.74
CA LEU A 84 -10.19 -4.40 -9.36
C LEU A 84 -11.30 -4.15 -8.35
N ARG A 85 -12.12 -3.11 -8.54
CA ARG A 85 -13.25 -2.82 -7.67
C ARG A 85 -14.31 -3.92 -7.73
N ASP A 86 -14.54 -4.49 -8.90
CA ASP A 86 -15.52 -5.56 -9.06
C ASP A 86 -15.00 -6.85 -8.41
N ILE A 87 -13.69 -7.13 -8.53
CA ILE A 87 -13.01 -8.22 -7.79
C ILE A 87 -13.10 -7.98 -6.27
N TYR A 88 -12.79 -6.77 -5.80
CA TYR A 88 -12.92 -6.39 -4.40
C TYR A 88 -14.33 -6.60 -3.85
N ASN A 89 -15.36 -6.22 -4.62
CA ASN A 89 -16.75 -6.39 -4.19
C ASN A 89 -17.20 -7.86 -4.13
N SER A 90 -16.52 -8.78 -4.84
CA SER A 90 -16.80 -10.21 -4.76
C SER A 90 -16.38 -10.82 -3.41
N ASN A 91 -15.31 -10.31 -2.81
CA ASN A 91 -14.86 -10.67 -1.46
C ASN A 91 -14.00 -9.54 -0.87
N LYS A 92 -14.61 -8.66 -0.08
CA LYS A 92 -13.99 -7.43 0.39
C LYS A 92 -12.81 -7.67 1.34
N ASP A 93 -12.88 -8.70 2.17
CA ASP A 93 -11.83 -8.99 3.15
C ASP A 93 -10.60 -9.56 2.44
N TYR A 94 -10.82 -10.45 1.47
CA TYR A 94 -9.74 -11.17 0.79
C TYR A 94 -9.00 -10.30 -0.24
N PHE A 95 -9.67 -9.33 -0.86
CA PHE A 95 -9.11 -8.52 -1.94
C PHE A 95 -8.84 -7.04 -1.56
N VAL A 96 -8.93 -6.68 -0.27
CA VAL A 96 -8.68 -5.30 0.17
C VAL A 96 -7.26 -4.84 -0.14
N GLU A 97 -6.26 -5.71 0.00
CA GLU A 97 -4.85 -5.37 -0.22
C GLU A 97 -4.54 -4.95 -1.67
N PRO A 98 -4.85 -5.76 -2.70
CA PRO A 98 -4.66 -5.34 -4.08
C PRO A 98 -5.40 -4.04 -4.41
N TYR A 99 -6.63 -3.90 -3.92
CA TYR A 99 -7.48 -2.75 -4.22
C TYR A 99 -6.93 -1.45 -3.60
N VAL A 100 -6.57 -1.47 -2.30
CA VAL A 100 -6.02 -0.29 -1.62
C VAL A 100 -4.66 0.09 -2.21
N THR A 101 -3.85 -0.90 -2.59
CA THR A 101 -2.54 -0.69 -3.22
C THR A 101 -2.67 0.01 -4.58
N ALA A 102 -3.62 -0.42 -5.41
CA ALA A 102 -3.88 0.22 -6.70
C ALA A 102 -4.33 1.68 -6.55
N LEU A 103 -5.22 1.96 -5.57
CA LEU A 103 -5.64 3.32 -5.26
C LEU A 103 -4.46 4.20 -4.83
N TYR A 104 -3.51 3.67 -4.05
CA TYR A 104 -2.30 4.41 -3.70
C TYR A 104 -1.42 4.71 -4.91
N TYR A 105 -1.20 3.72 -5.80
CA TYR A 105 -0.44 3.99 -7.02
C TYR A 105 -1.11 5.03 -7.93
N LEU A 106 -2.45 5.11 -7.93
CA LEU A 106 -3.18 6.18 -8.59
C LEU A 106 -2.93 7.54 -7.92
N SER A 107 -2.96 7.61 -6.58
CA SER A 107 -2.79 8.89 -5.85
C SER A 107 -1.42 9.53 -6.08
N LEU A 108 -0.36 8.73 -6.26
CA LEU A 108 0.97 9.20 -6.63
C LEU A 108 0.97 9.99 -7.95
N LYS A 109 0.15 9.54 -8.92
CA LYS A 109 0.09 10.06 -10.30
C LYS A 109 -0.88 11.22 -10.49
N GLN A 110 -1.74 11.47 -9.51
CA GLN A 110 -2.80 12.48 -9.60
C GLN A 110 -2.35 13.85 -9.11
N ASP A 111 -2.92 14.89 -9.68
CA ASP A 111 -2.89 16.25 -9.12
C ASP A 111 -3.64 16.32 -7.79
N LEU A 112 -3.45 17.42 -7.06
CA LEU A 112 -3.89 17.57 -5.67
C LEU A 112 -5.39 17.23 -5.45
N LYS A 113 -6.29 17.80 -6.24
CA LYS A 113 -7.75 17.58 -6.08
C LYS A 113 -8.17 16.12 -6.30
N PRO A 114 -7.85 15.46 -7.43
CA PRO A 114 -8.15 14.05 -7.61
C PRO A 114 -7.39 13.15 -6.61
N CYS A 115 -6.17 13.51 -6.23
CA CYS A 115 -5.40 12.81 -5.20
C CYS A 115 -6.13 12.79 -3.85
N LYS A 116 -6.66 13.93 -3.38
CA LYS A 116 -7.50 14.03 -2.17
C LYS A 116 -8.71 13.11 -2.22
N ASN A 117 -9.41 13.05 -3.36
CA ASN A 117 -10.55 12.15 -3.53
C ASN A 117 -10.16 10.67 -3.43
N THR A 118 -9.03 10.30 -4.04
CA THR A 118 -8.51 8.93 -3.97
C THR A 118 -8.08 8.56 -2.54
N ILE A 119 -7.44 9.48 -1.82
CA ILE A 119 -7.07 9.30 -0.41
C ILE A 119 -8.31 9.15 0.47
N GLY A 120 -9.39 9.89 0.20
CA GLY A 120 -10.68 9.70 0.87
C GLY A 120 -11.22 8.27 0.70
N LYS A 121 -11.05 7.66 -0.49
CA LYS A 121 -11.41 6.25 -0.70
C LYS A 121 -10.52 5.30 0.12
N ILE A 122 -9.22 5.58 0.21
CA ILE A 122 -8.28 4.79 1.03
C ILE A 122 -8.64 4.92 2.52
N LYS A 123 -9.03 6.11 2.99
CA LYS A 123 -9.54 6.34 4.36
C LYS A 123 -10.77 5.49 4.64
N ASN A 124 -11.75 5.48 3.73
CA ASN A 124 -12.95 4.66 3.88
C ASN A 124 -12.61 3.16 3.93
N LEU A 125 -11.61 2.70 3.18
CA LEU A 125 -11.13 1.31 3.26
C LEU A 125 -10.46 1.01 4.61
N LEU A 126 -9.70 1.94 5.17
CA LEU A 126 -9.16 1.81 6.53
C LEU A 126 -10.28 1.73 7.57
N GLU A 127 -11.31 2.56 7.47
CA GLU A 127 -12.46 2.53 8.40
C GLU A 127 -13.25 1.21 8.32
N GLN A 128 -13.37 0.63 7.11
CA GLN A 128 -13.99 -0.68 6.91
C GLN A 128 -13.11 -1.83 7.38
N HIS A 129 -11.78 -1.68 7.28
CA HIS A 129 -10.78 -2.71 7.59
C HIS A 129 -9.70 -2.18 8.55
N PRO A 130 -10.06 -1.76 9.78
CA PRO A 130 -9.19 -0.96 10.65
C PRO A 130 -8.01 -1.75 11.25
N LYS A 131 -8.05 -3.08 11.15
CA LYS A 131 -7.01 -4.01 11.62
C LYS A 131 -6.18 -4.57 10.46
N HIS A 132 -6.53 -4.31 9.20
CA HIS A 132 -5.82 -4.87 8.07
C HIS A 132 -4.48 -4.11 7.87
N PRO A 133 -3.32 -4.79 7.91
CA PRO A 133 -2.01 -4.11 7.84
C PRO A 133 -1.85 -3.26 6.57
N SER A 134 -2.34 -3.76 5.44
CA SER A 134 -2.24 -3.09 4.13
C SER A 134 -3.08 -1.80 4.06
N THR A 135 -4.23 -1.69 4.72
CA THR A 135 -5.02 -0.44 4.73
C THR A 135 -4.36 0.62 5.62
N ILE A 136 -3.90 0.24 6.81
CA ILE A 136 -3.18 1.12 7.76
C ILE A 136 -1.94 1.71 7.09
N SER A 137 -1.09 0.84 6.56
CA SER A 137 0.19 1.23 5.96
C SER A 137 -0.02 2.06 4.70
N THR A 138 -1.01 1.71 3.87
CA THR A 138 -1.28 2.42 2.62
C THR A 138 -1.90 3.78 2.87
N TYR A 139 -2.82 3.92 3.83
CA TYR A 139 -3.39 5.23 4.17
C TYR A 139 -2.30 6.19 4.67
N SER A 140 -1.38 5.73 5.52
CA SER A 140 -0.26 6.54 6.00
C SER A 140 0.66 6.99 4.85
N ARG A 141 1.03 6.10 3.92
CA ARG A 141 1.78 6.47 2.70
C ARG A 141 1.03 7.47 1.82
N ALA A 142 -0.29 7.32 1.72
CA ALA A 142 -1.13 8.21 0.93
C ALA A 142 -1.25 9.60 1.57
N LEU A 143 -1.33 9.69 2.90
CA LEU A 143 -1.25 10.95 3.64
C LEU A 143 0.10 11.64 3.44
N PHE A 144 1.21 10.90 3.48
CA PHE A 144 2.53 11.48 3.18
C PHE A 144 2.62 11.97 1.72
N THR A 145 2.03 11.24 0.78
CA THR A 145 1.91 11.69 -0.62
C THR A 145 1.14 13.01 -0.73
N LEU A 146 0.05 13.15 0.03
CA LEU A 146 -0.70 14.40 0.09
C LEU A 146 0.14 15.53 0.67
N TYR A 147 0.82 15.26 1.78
CA TYR A 147 1.70 16.22 2.45
C TYR A 147 2.76 16.78 1.49
N LEU A 148 3.34 15.95 0.62
CA LEU A 148 4.32 16.38 -0.38
C LEU A 148 3.70 17.24 -1.50
N LYS A 149 2.43 17.03 -1.84
CA LYS A 149 1.72 17.75 -2.91
C LYS A 149 1.07 19.06 -2.43
N GLU A 150 0.84 19.20 -1.13
CA GLU A 150 0.17 20.35 -0.52
C GLU A 150 1.08 21.57 -0.37
N LYS A 151 0.46 22.76 -0.35
CA LYS A 151 1.16 24.01 -0.04
C LYS A 151 1.53 24.04 1.44
N LEU A 152 2.53 24.85 1.78
CA LEU A 152 3.06 24.93 3.15
C LEU A 152 1.97 25.19 4.21
N ASN A 153 0.99 26.06 3.91
CA ASN A 153 -0.08 26.39 4.85
C ASN A 153 -1.05 25.23 5.13
N ASP A 154 -1.14 24.24 4.23
CA ASP A 154 -2.03 23.09 4.39
C ASP A 154 -1.33 21.91 5.09
N LYS A 155 0.02 21.87 5.05
CA LYS A 155 0.85 20.80 5.63
C LYS A 155 0.59 20.51 7.12
N PRO A 156 0.32 21.50 8.00
CA PRO A 156 0.02 21.22 9.41
C PRO A 156 -1.17 20.27 9.61
N ALA A 157 -2.23 20.41 8.82
CA ALA A 157 -3.41 19.56 8.94
C ALA A 157 -3.08 18.10 8.60
N THR A 158 -2.34 17.88 7.51
CA THR A 158 -1.90 16.53 7.11
C THR A 158 -0.86 15.95 8.06
N LEU A 159 0.02 16.78 8.64
CA LEU A 159 0.94 16.36 9.70
C LEU A 159 0.18 15.85 10.94
N SER A 160 -0.86 16.56 11.38
CA SER A 160 -1.72 16.10 12.48
C SER A 160 -2.42 14.79 12.16
N LEU A 161 -2.84 14.56 10.91
CA LEU A 161 -3.41 13.26 10.51
C LEU A 161 -2.37 12.13 10.58
N LEU A 162 -1.11 12.39 10.21
CA LEU A 162 -0.02 11.42 10.34
C LEU A 162 0.34 11.14 11.80
N GLN A 163 0.32 12.16 12.65
CA GLN A 163 0.48 11.99 14.10
C GLN A 163 -0.65 11.12 14.67
N ASN A 164 -1.92 11.44 14.39
CA ASN A 164 -3.06 10.65 14.86
C ASN A 164 -2.99 9.19 14.39
N MET A 165 -2.50 8.96 13.17
CA MET A 165 -2.23 7.61 12.67
C MET A 165 -1.15 6.91 13.51
N HIS A 166 -0.05 7.59 13.84
CA HIS A 166 0.98 7.02 14.71
C HIS A 166 0.44 6.72 16.11
N ASP A 167 -0.32 7.63 16.71
CA ASP A 167 -0.91 7.44 18.04
C ASP A 167 -1.88 6.24 18.06
N SER A 168 -2.63 6.03 16.98
CA SER A 168 -3.54 4.89 16.82
C SER A 168 -2.82 3.57 16.52
N TYR A 169 -1.68 3.63 15.82
CA TYR A 169 -0.93 2.46 15.36
C TYR A 169 0.57 2.58 15.68
N PRO A 170 0.96 2.74 16.97
CA PRO A 170 2.31 3.11 17.34
C PRO A 170 3.35 2.04 17.02
N LYS A 171 2.93 0.77 16.92
CA LYS A 171 3.82 -0.34 16.53
C LYS A 171 3.93 -0.56 15.02
N ASN A 172 3.13 0.14 14.19
CA ASN A 172 3.24 0.01 12.74
C ASN A 172 4.42 0.85 12.24
N GLU A 173 5.46 0.17 11.79
CA GLU A 173 6.70 0.79 11.34
C GLU A 173 6.52 1.73 10.14
N THR A 174 5.67 1.37 9.16
CA THR A 174 5.38 2.25 8.02
C THR A 174 4.73 3.56 8.48
N VAL A 175 3.80 3.47 9.45
CA VAL A 175 3.11 4.65 9.98
C VAL A 175 4.08 5.58 10.70
N ALA A 176 4.90 5.03 11.60
CA ALA A 176 5.92 5.79 12.32
C ALA A 176 6.92 6.44 11.36
N GLU A 177 7.33 5.72 10.31
CA GLU A 177 8.22 6.24 9.26
C GLU A 177 7.60 7.44 8.54
N GLN A 178 6.36 7.34 8.06
CA GLN A 178 5.73 8.46 7.34
C GLN A 178 5.55 9.69 8.24
N TYR A 179 5.23 9.49 9.52
CA TYR A 179 5.15 10.58 10.48
C TYR A 179 6.53 11.23 10.70
N ALA A 180 7.58 10.44 10.91
CA ALA A 180 8.95 10.93 11.07
C ALA A 180 9.42 11.76 9.87
N ARG A 181 9.15 11.28 8.64
CA ARG A 181 9.51 11.98 7.40
C ARG A 181 8.76 13.30 7.25
N ALA A 182 7.46 13.32 7.50
CA ALA A 182 6.66 14.54 7.43
C ALA A 182 7.11 15.56 8.48
N LEU A 183 7.38 15.12 9.70
CA LEU A 183 7.86 15.97 10.79
C LEU A 183 9.21 16.59 10.44
N THR A 184 10.14 15.79 9.92
CA THR A 184 11.46 16.25 9.47
C THR A 184 11.37 17.32 8.38
N ILE A 185 10.49 17.14 7.40
CA ILE A 185 10.26 18.13 6.35
C ILE A 185 9.62 19.40 6.93
N PHE A 186 8.71 19.26 7.89
CA PHE A 186 8.04 20.39 8.51
C PHE A 186 9.02 21.29 9.28
N THR A 187 10.00 20.71 9.96
CA THR A 187 11.00 21.42 10.77
C THR A 187 11.79 22.47 9.97
N TYR A 188 12.05 22.26 8.68
CA TYR A 188 12.70 23.25 7.81
C TYR A 188 11.99 24.61 7.75
N THR A 189 10.73 24.66 8.17
CA THR A 189 9.87 25.85 8.04
C THR A 189 9.59 26.52 9.38
N GLN A 190 10.26 26.09 10.46
CA GLN A 190 9.93 26.48 11.83
C GLN A 190 11.11 27.17 12.58
N ASN A 191 10.81 27.71 13.76
CA ASN A 191 11.75 28.35 14.69
C ASN A 191 12.44 27.33 15.64
N ASP A 192 13.40 27.78 16.45
CA ASP A 192 14.25 26.92 17.30
C ASP A 192 13.44 26.07 18.32
N GLU A 193 12.40 26.61 18.95
CA GLU A 193 11.54 25.85 19.89
C GLU A 193 10.89 24.63 19.21
N SER A 194 10.53 24.76 17.94
CA SER A 194 9.95 23.68 17.15
C SER A 194 10.97 22.61 16.75
N HIS A 195 12.26 22.97 16.66
CA HIS A 195 13.35 22.01 16.43
C HIS A 195 13.54 21.11 17.65
N ALA A 196 13.52 21.66 18.86
CA ALA A 196 13.62 20.88 20.09
C ALA A 196 12.47 19.86 20.24
N LYS A 197 11.22 20.30 20.00
CA LYS A 197 10.04 19.40 20.00
C LYS A 197 10.17 18.29 18.95
N THR A 198 10.61 18.63 17.74
CA THR A 198 10.82 17.64 16.68
C THR A 198 11.88 16.61 17.09
N TYR A 199 12.99 17.06 17.67
CA TYR A 199 14.06 16.19 18.14
C TYR A 199 13.55 15.16 19.15
N ASP A 200 12.79 15.58 20.16
CA ASP A 200 12.27 14.67 21.18
C ASP A 200 11.30 13.64 20.61
N ILE A 201 10.43 14.05 19.68
CA ILE A 201 9.53 13.13 18.98
C ILE A 201 10.32 12.10 18.17
N LEU A 202 11.27 12.53 17.35
CA LEU A 202 12.08 11.64 16.51
C LEU A 202 12.97 10.70 17.34
N LYS A 203 13.47 11.17 18.48
CA LYS A 203 14.19 10.34 19.46
C LYS A 203 13.30 9.24 20.02
N GLY A 204 12.05 9.57 20.34
CA GLY A 204 11.04 8.60 20.78
C GLY A 204 10.73 7.56 19.71
N LEU A 205 10.47 8.01 18.47
CA LEU A 205 10.22 7.12 17.33
C LEU A 205 11.40 6.18 17.06
N ASN A 206 12.63 6.69 17.08
CA ASN A 206 13.84 5.88 16.86
C ASN A 206 14.05 4.83 17.96
N ARG A 207 13.68 5.14 19.21
CA ARG A 207 13.71 4.16 20.31
C ARG A 207 12.65 3.07 20.15
N LEU A 208 11.47 3.44 19.65
CA LEU A 208 10.37 2.49 19.43
C LEU A 208 10.62 1.58 18.22
N HIS A 209 11.35 2.09 17.21
CA HIS A 209 11.66 1.38 15.96
C HIS A 209 13.17 1.36 15.65
N PRO A 210 14.02 0.76 16.49
CA PRO A 210 15.48 0.86 16.39
C PRO A 210 16.08 0.20 15.12
N GLY A 211 15.31 -0.63 14.41
CA GLY A 211 15.71 -1.23 13.14
C GLY A 211 15.32 -0.44 11.89
N ASN A 212 14.47 0.59 12.02
CA ASN A 212 14.01 1.36 10.88
C ASN A 212 15.06 2.43 10.50
N ARG A 213 15.74 2.21 9.38
CA ARG A 213 16.81 3.08 8.89
C ARG A 213 16.35 4.49 8.54
N GLU A 214 15.11 4.65 8.07
CA GLU A 214 14.57 5.94 7.68
C GLU A 214 14.24 6.81 8.90
N ILE A 215 13.65 6.22 9.95
CA ILE A 215 13.43 6.88 11.24
C ILE A 215 14.77 7.26 11.88
N ALA A 216 15.77 6.36 11.85
CA ALA A 216 17.11 6.66 12.33
C ALA A 216 17.74 7.84 11.58
N SER A 217 17.54 7.90 10.25
CA SER A 217 18.01 9.01 9.42
C SER A 217 17.32 10.34 9.78
N CYS A 218 16.00 10.32 10.00
CA CYS A 218 15.25 11.49 10.48
C CYS A 218 15.77 11.98 11.85
N PHE A 219 16.02 11.06 12.78
CA PHE A 219 16.57 11.38 14.10
C PHE A 219 17.98 12.00 14.02
N LEU A 220 18.88 11.41 13.21
CA LEU A 220 20.22 11.95 12.97
C LEU A 220 20.16 13.35 12.32
N TYR A 221 19.21 13.56 11.43
CA TYR A 221 18.97 14.87 10.84
C TYR A 221 18.59 15.91 11.90
N ALA A 222 17.65 15.59 12.79
CA ALA A 222 17.25 16.49 13.89
C ALA A 222 18.38 16.75 14.90
N LEU A 223 19.24 15.76 15.16
CA LEU A 223 20.46 15.93 15.96
C LEU A 223 21.40 17.01 15.39
N GLY A 224 21.45 17.18 14.07
CA GLY A 224 22.28 18.19 13.41
C GLY A 224 21.85 19.63 13.69
N PHE A 225 20.55 19.87 13.92
CA PHE A 225 20.03 21.19 14.32
C PHE A 225 20.31 21.49 15.79
N ASN A 226 20.14 20.48 16.65
CA ASN A 226 20.24 20.63 18.10
C ASN A 226 21.69 20.76 18.61
N LYS A 227 22.71 20.66 17.73
CA LYS A 227 24.14 20.83 18.07
C LYS A 227 24.71 22.20 17.69
N LYS A 228 23.89 23.11 17.16
CA LYS A 228 24.32 24.47 16.77
C LYS A 228 24.13 25.52 17.89
N GLU A 229 23.70 25.10 19.08
CA GLU A 229 23.71 25.88 20.33
C GLU A 229 24.93 25.50 21.18
#